data_AF-A0A6I2WWH5-F1
#
_entry.id   AF-A0A6I2WWH5-F1
#
_cell.length_a   1.000
_cell.length_b   1.000
_cell.length_c   1.000
_cell.angle_alpha   90.00
_cell.angle_beta   90.00
_cell.angle_gamma   90.00
#
_symmetry.space_group_name_H-M   'P 1'
#
loop_
_entity.id
_entity.type
_entity.pdbx_description
1 polymer ?
#
loop_
_entity_poly.entity_id
_entity_poly.type
_entity_poly.pdbx_seq_one_letter_code
_entity_poly.pdbx_strand_id
1 'polypeptide(L)'
;IGPDVVAAARKHTSLPFEAHLMVLTADAMAERWVEAGCERLIVHAEACTHLHRTLGLIRSLGANASVVINPATPASAIANVLDLVDMVLVMTVNPGFGGQAYIANMEPKIREVRNMIDASGFDIDIEVDGGISTKTIGAARAAGGNVFVAGTALFHHPGGLATAVAELRAVAETA
;
A
#
# COMPACT_ATOMS: atom_id res chain seq x y z
N ILE A 1 -4.95 -5.32 14.25
CA ILE A 1 -6.18 -4.48 14.27
C ILE A 1 -7.23 -5.20 13.44
N GLY A 2 -8.51 -5.11 13.79
CA GLY A 2 -9.60 -5.79 13.07
C GLY A 2 -10.70 -4.83 12.60
N PRO A 3 -11.70 -5.32 11.84
CA PRO A 3 -12.78 -4.51 11.28
C PRO A 3 -13.56 -3.71 12.34
N ASP A 4 -13.75 -4.26 13.55
CA ASP A 4 -14.54 -3.60 14.59
C ASP A 4 -13.89 -2.30 15.09
N VAL A 5 -12.55 -2.25 15.10
CA VAL A 5 -11.79 -1.03 15.42
C VAL A 5 -11.93 -0.02 14.29
N VAL A 6 -11.91 -0.48 13.03
CA VAL A 6 -12.13 0.36 11.87
C VAL A 6 -13.52 1.00 11.91
N ALA A 7 -14.56 0.19 12.15
CA ALA A 7 -15.94 0.68 12.26
C ALA A 7 -16.09 1.72 13.37
N ALA A 8 -15.43 1.51 14.52
CA ALA A 8 -15.42 2.49 15.61
C ALA A 8 -14.73 3.80 15.23
N ALA A 9 -13.63 3.73 14.47
CA ALA A 9 -12.87 4.88 13.97
C ALA A 9 -13.61 5.64 12.85
N ARG A 10 -14.49 4.95 12.11
CA ARG A 10 -15.09 5.47 10.86
C ARG A 10 -15.80 6.81 11.04
N LYS A 11 -16.45 7.03 12.18
CA LYS A 11 -17.17 8.27 12.53
C LYS A 11 -16.28 9.48 12.83
N HIS A 12 -14.97 9.29 12.93
CA HIS A 12 -14.03 10.34 13.37
C HIS A 12 -13.32 11.05 12.22
N THR A 13 -13.49 10.63 10.98
CA THR A 13 -12.88 11.25 9.80
C THR A 13 -13.63 10.91 8.53
N SER A 14 -13.62 11.82 7.56
CA SER A 14 -14.12 11.62 6.21
C SER A 14 -13.05 11.15 5.23
N LEU A 15 -11.79 10.99 5.68
CA LEU A 15 -10.72 10.47 4.83
C LEU A 15 -10.97 9.01 4.48
N PRO A 16 -10.67 8.58 3.24
CA PRO A 16 -10.84 7.19 2.83
C PRO A 16 -9.98 6.27 3.68
N PHE A 17 -10.47 5.07 3.96
CA PHE A 17 -9.71 4.05 4.67
C PHE A 17 -9.24 2.97 3.73
N GLU A 18 -7.97 2.62 3.85
CA GLU A 18 -7.40 1.42 3.27
C GLU A 18 -7.06 0.42 4.38
N ALA A 19 -7.26 -0.86 4.09
CA ALA A 19 -6.82 -1.94 4.95
C ALA A 19 -5.73 -2.75 4.25
N HIS A 20 -4.50 -2.64 4.76
CA HIS A 20 -3.40 -3.53 4.42
C HIS A 20 -3.51 -4.84 5.21
N LEU A 21 -3.95 -5.90 4.54
CA LEU A 21 -4.32 -7.17 5.15
C LEU A 21 -3.13 -8.13 5.20
N MET A 22 -2.32 -8.03 6.26
CA MET A 22 -1.25 -8.99 6.59
C MET A 22 -1.81 -10.28 7.23
N VAL A 23 -2.70 -10.98 6.52
CA VAL A 23 -3.37 -12.23 6.96
C VAL A 23 -3.43 -13.26 5.83
N LEU A 24 -3.54 -14.55 6.16
CA LEU A 24 -3.57 -15.64 5.16
C LEU A 24 -4.91 -15.78 4.42
N THR A 25 -6.03 -15.44 5.05
CA THR A 25 -7.38 -15.64 4.49
C THR A 25 -8.09 -14.29 4.35
N ALA A 26 -7.51 -13.40 3.55
CA ALA A 26 -8.04 -12.04 3.38
C ALA A 26 -9.45 -12.02 2.76
N ASP A 27 -9.74 -12.97 1.86
CA ASP A 27 -11.04 -13.18 1.23
C ASP A 27 -12.15 -13.50 2.23
N ALA A 28 -11.86 -14.34 3.25
CA ALA A 28 -12.83 -14.73 4.26
C ALA A 28 -13.35 -13.57 5.13
N MET A 29 -12.65 -12.44 5.15
CA MET A 29 -13.05 -11.24 5.91
C MET A 29 -13.28 -10.01 5.02
N ALA A 30 -13.14 -10.13 3.69
CA ALA A 30 -13.19 -8.99 2.78
C ALA A 30 -14.47 -8.16 2.96
N GLU A 31 -15.63 -8.83 2.99
CA GLU A 31 -16.94 -8.19 3.20
C GLU A 31 -16.98 -7.39 4.52
N ARG A 32 -16.52 -7.99 5.63
CA ARG A 32 -16.48 -7.31 6.93
C ARG A 32 -15.59 -6.06 6.94
N TRP A 33 -14.49 -6.05 6.19
CA TRP A 33 -13.64 -4.86 6.08
C TRP A 33 -14.33 -3.76 5.28
N VAL A 34 -15.01 -4.10 4.18
CA VAL A 34 -15.78 -3.14 3.38
C VAL A 34 -16.94 -2.57 4.19
N GLU A 35 -17.72 -3.42 4.87
CA GLU A 35 -18.82 -3.01 5.76
C GLU A 35 -18.35 -2.11 6.91
N ALA A 36 -17.13 -2.33 7.42
CA ALA A 36 -16.53 -1.47 8.45
C ALA A 36 -16.15 -0.07 7.92
N GLY A 37 -16.19 0.14 6.60
CA GLY A 37 -15.93 1.42 5.95
C GLY A 37 -14.54 1.56 5.33
N CYS A 38 -13.87 0.44 5.01
CA CYS A 38 -12.68 0.45 4.16
C CYS A 38 -13.09 0.56 2.68
N GLU A 39 -12.52 1.54 1.99
CA GLU A 39 -12.72 1.78 0.56
C GLU A 39 -11.69 1.02 -0.30
N ARG A 40 -10.55 0.63 0.31
CA ARG A 40 -9.49 -0.14 -0.35
C ARG A 40 -9.08 -1.32 0.51
N LEU A 41 -8.95 -2.49 -0.10
CA LEU A 41 -8.35 -3.66 0.54
C LEU A 41 -7.08 -4.06 -0.21
N ILE A 42 -5.96 -4.12 0.52
CA ILE A 42 -4.64 -4.45 -0.02
C ILE A 42 -4.26 -5.84 0.49
N VAL A 43 -4.14 -6.83 -0.42
CA VAL A 43 -3.87 -8.23 -0.07
C VAL A 43 -2.49 -8.69 -0.53
N HIS A 44 -1.83 -9.50 0.28
CA HIS A 44 -0.54 -10.10 -0.09
C HIS A 44 -0.69 -11.14 -1.18
N ALA A 45 0.07 -10.99 -2.27
CA ALA A 45 0.12 -11.97 -3.35
C ALA A 45 0.52 -13.36 -2.83
N GLU A 46 1.41 -13.41 -1.84
CA GLU A 46 1.95 -14.62 -1.22
C GLU A 46 0.99 -15.27 -0.22
N ALA A 47 0.03 -14.51 0.29
CA ALA A 47 -1.00 -15.02 1.19
C ALA A 47 -2.17 -15.63 0.43
N CYS A 48 -2.36 -15.26 -0.84
CA CYS A 48 -3.51 -15.65 -1.63
C CYS A 48 -3.19 -16.81 -2.57
N THR A 49 -3.66 -18.03 -2.25
CA THR A 49 -3.58 -19.18 -3.17
C THR A 49 -4.23 -18.88 -4.52
N HIS A 50 -5.29 -18.07 -4.53
CA HIS A 50 -6.03 -17.68 -5.73
C HIS A 50 -6.17 -16.15 -5.83
N LEU A 51 -5.04 -15.44 -5.96
CA LEU A 51 -4.99 -13.96 -5.99
C LEU A 51 -6.04 -13.33 -6.92
N HIS A 52 -6.17 -13.78 -8.16
CA HIS A 52 -7.17 -13.28 -9.12
C HIS A 52 -8.61 -13.36 -8.57
N ARG A 53 -8.97 -14.48 -7.90
CA ARG A 53 -10.30 -14.64 -7.29
C ARG A 53 -10.50 -13.66 -6.14
N THR A 54 -9.49 -13.50 -5.29
CA THR A 54 -9.55 -12.58 -4.15
C THR A 54 -9.72 -11.12 -4.61
N LEU A 55 -8.96 -10.68 -5.61
CA LEU A 55 -9.10 -9.33 -6.17
C LEU A 55 -10.48 -9.12 -6.81
N GLY A 56 -10.97 -10.11 -7.58
CA GLY A 56 -12.32 -10.07 -8.15
C GLY A 56 -13.43 -9.97 -7.10
N LEU A 57 -13.29 -10.71 -5.98
CA LEU A 57 -14.22 -10.60 -4.85
C LEU A 57 -14.22 -9.18 -4.28
N ILE A 58 -13.06 -8.58 -4.01
CA ILE A 58 -12.96 -7.22 -3.46
C ILE A 58 -13.68 -6.21 -4.37
N ARG A 59 -13.46 -6.27 -5.69
CA ARG A 59 -14.17 -5.41 -6.65
C ARG A 59 -15.67 -5.65 -6.65
N SER A 60 -16.11 -6.91 -6.54
CA SER A 60 -17.55 -7.25 -6.50
C SER A 60 -18.27 -6.69 -5.27
N LEU A 61 -17.53 -6.42 -4.19
CA LEU A 61 -18.02 -5.75 -2.98
C LEU A 61 -18.05 -4.21 -3.12
N GLY A 62 -17.59 -3.67 -4.25
CA GLY A 62 -17.56 -2.23 -4.51
C GLY A 62 -16.33 -1.50 -3.93
N ALA A 63 -15.32 -2.23 -3.45
CA ALA A 63 -14.08 -1.65 -2.94
C ALA A 63 -12.97 -1.68 -3.98
N ASN A 64 -11.98 -0.78 -3.82
CA ASN A 64 -10.76 -0.78 -4.62
C ASN A 64 -9.91 -1.99 -4.22
N ALA A 65 -9.57 -2.82 -5.21
CA ALA A 65 -8.74 -4.00 -5.03
C ALA A 65 -7.28 -3.64 -5.24
N SER A 66 -6.43 -4.02 -4.30
CA SER A 66 -5.01 -3.70 -4.33
C SER A 66 -4.18 -4.88 -3.91
N VAL A 67 -2.97 -4.98 -4.43
CA VAL A 67 -2.07 -6.10 -4.17
C VAL A 67 -0.76 -5.60 -3.61
N VAL A 68 -0.24 -6.31 -2.62
CA VAL A 68 1.08 -6.05 -2.03
C VAL A 68 2.03 -7.22 -2.27
N ILE A 69 3.30 -6.88 -2.48
CA ILE A 69 4.41 -7.83 -2.57
C ILE A 69 5.50 -7.54 -1.53
N ASN A 70 5.95 -8.59 -0.85
CA ASN A 70 7.03 -8.56 0.13
C ASN A 70 8.39 -8.31 -0.53
N PRO A 71 9.43 -7.98 0.27
CA PRO A 71 10.78 -7.79 -0.26
C PRO A 71 11.34 -8.99 -1.04
N ALA A 72 10.98 -10.22 -0.65
CA ALA A 72 11.43 -11.43 -1.35
C ALA A 72 10.60 -11.79 -2.59
N THR A 73 9.39 -11.26 -2.71
CA THR A 73 8.44 -11.67 -3.76
C THR A 73 8.71 -10.92 -5.05
N PRO A 74 8.85 -11.62 -6.19
CA PRO A 74 9.17 -10.97 -7.44
C PRO A 74 8.01 -10.09 -7.92
N ALA A 75 8.32 -8.99 -8.63
CA ALA A 75 7.28 -8.14 -9.22
C ALA A 75 6.41 -8.92 -10.22
N SER A 76 6.98 -9.90 -10.91
CA SER A 76 6.25 -10.78 -11.84
C SER A 76 5.08 -11.54 -11.20
N ALA A 77 5.01 -11.64 -9.86
CA ALA A 77 3.90 -12.29 -9.16
C ALA A 77 2.53 -11.63 -9.43
N ILE A 78 2.51 -10.35 -9.84
CA ILE A 78 1.27 -9.59 -10.07
C ILE A 78 0.96 -9.33 -11.55
N ALA A 79 1.82 -9.78 -12.47
CA ALA A 79 1.74 -9.41 -13.88
C ALA A 79 0.41 -9.81 -14.56
N ASN A 80 -0.22 -10.90 -14.11
CA ASN A 80 -1.43 -11.46 -14.72
C ASN A 80 -2.73 -11.03 -14.02
N VAL A 81 -2.68 -10.02 -13.13
CA VAL A 81 -3.86 -9.52 -12.41
C VAL A 81 -3.99 -8.00 -12.44
N LEU A 82 -3.17 -7.31 -13.25
CA LEU A 82 -3.15 -5.85 -13.29
C LEU A 82 -4.51 -5.25 -13.72
N ASP A 83 -5.29 -5.97 -14.52
CA ASP A 83 -6.63 -5.59 -14.95
C ASP A 83 -7.66 -5.54 -13.81
N LEU A 84 -7.33 -6.11 -12.65
CA LEU A 84 -8.17 -6.13 -11.46
C LEU A 84 -7.68 -5.20 -10.35
N VAL A 85 -6.52 -4.55 -10.53
CA VAL A 85 -5.81 -3.85 -9.46
C VAL A 85 -5.91 -2.34 -9.66
N ASP A 86 -6.31 -1.62 -8.62
CA ASP A 86 -6.35 -0.16 -8.62
C ASP A 86 -5.06 0.44 -8.01
N MET A 87 -4.29 -0.35 -7.25
CA MET A 87 -3.00 0.05 -6.67
C MET A 87 -2.11 -1.15 -6.34
N VAL A 88 -0.81 -1.01 -6.56
CA VAL A 88 0.22 -1.98 -6.14
C VAL A 88 1.02 -1.39 -4.98
N LEU A 89 1.07 -2.09 -3.85
CA LEU A 89 1.93 -1.75 -2.72
C LEU A 89 3.24 -2.56 -2.79
N VAL A 90 4.38 -1.87 -2.76
CA VAL A 90 5.70 -2.50 -2.63
C VAL A 90 6.23 -2.28 -1.22
N MET A 91 6.45 -3.38 -0.49
CA MET A 91 7.02 -3.31 0.84
C MET A 91 8.51 -2.94 0.78
N THR A 92 8.90 -1.89 1.51
CA THR A 92 10.28 -1.46 1.70
C THR A 92 10.84 -1.79 3.09
N VAL A 93 10.12 -2.64 3.82
CA VAL A 93 10.53 -3.34 5.06
C VAL A 93 9.92 -4.74 5.03
N ASN A 94 10.34 -5.65 5.92
CA ASN A 94 9.58 -6.89 6.09
C ASN A 94 8.31 -6.60 6.91
N PRO A 95 7.11 -7.06 6.49
CA PRO A 95 5.89 -6.75 7.21
C PRO A 95 5.92 -7.26 8.66
N GLY A 96 5.30 -6.49 9.57
CA GLY A 96 5.10 -6.91 10.96
C GLY A 96 5.09 -5.77 11.96
N PHE A 97 6.03 -4.82 11.87
CA PHE A 97 6.12 -3.70 12.82
C PHE A 97 6.73 -2.43 12.20
N GLY A 98 6.34 -1.27 12.74
CA GLY A 98 6.86 0.03 12.32
C GLY A 98 8.27 0.33 12.87
N GLY A 99 8.91 1.39 12.36
CA GLY A 99 10.24 1.83 12.80
C GLY A 99 11.42 1.03 12.21
N GLN A 100 11.14 0.10 11.30
CA GLN A 100 12.17 -0.62 10.55
C GLN A 100 12.89 0.30 9.55
N ALA A 101 14.14 -0.06 9.23
CA ALA A 101 14.95 0.65 8.26
C ALA A 101 14.48 0.36 6.82
N TYR A 102 14.42 1.41 6.00
CA TYR A 102 14.10 1.34 4.58
C TYR A 102 15.09 0.43 3.83
N ILE A 103 14.57 -0.53 3.06
CA ILE A 103 15.35 -1.44 2.23
C ILE A 103 15.53 -0.80 0.85
N ALA A 104 16.59 -0.02 0.66
CA ALA A 104 16.86 0.69 -0.60
C ALA A 104 16.94 -0.22 -1.84
N ASN A 105 17.34 -1.48 -1.65
CA ASN A 105 17.36 -2.47 -2.74
C ASN A 105 15.97 -2.86 -3.26
N MET A 106 14.88 -2.31 -2.70
CA MET A 106 13.53 -2.42 -3.27
C MET A 106 13.22 -1.34 -4.31
N GLU A 107 14.01 -0.27 -4.43
CA GLU A 107 13.82 0.75 -5.47
C GLU A 107 13.85 0.17 -6.90
N PRO A 108 14.74 -0.78 -7.25
CA PRO A 108 14.65 -1.50 -8.53
C PRO A 108 13.32 -2.23 -8.73
N LYS A 109 12.74 -2.81 -7.68
CA LYS A 109 11.44 -3.49 -7.74
C LYS A 109 10.29 -2.49 -7.95
N ILE A 110 10.33 -1.35 -7.27
CA ILE A 110 9.36 -0.25 -7.51
C ILE A 110 9.40 0.17 -8.99
N ARG A 111 10.62 0.31 -9.56
CA ARG A 111 10.80 0.65 -10.97
C ARG A 111 10.32 -0.44 -11.92
N GLU A 112 10.56 -1.71 -11.57
CA GLU A 112 10.04 -2.85 -12.33
C GLU A 112 8.51 -2.86 -12.36
N VAL A 113 7.85 -2.62 -11.23
CA VAL A 113 6.39 -2.50 -11.13
C VAL A 113 5.88 -1.32 -11.95
N ARG A 114 6.52 -0.14 -11.87
CA ARG A 114 6.16 1.04 -12.69
C ARG A 114 6.21 0.73 -14.18
N ASN A 115 7.31 0.15 -14.65
CA ASN A 115 7.45 -0.24 -16.05
C ASN A 115 6.39 -1.25 -16.49
N MET A 116 6.04 -2.20 -15.61
CA MET A 116 5.01 -3.21 -15.87
C MET A 116 3.62 -2.57 -16.01
N ILE A 117 3.28 -1.62 -15.13
CA ILE A 117 2.02 -0.87 -15.20
C ILE A 117 2.00 -0.01 -16.46
N ASP A 118 3.06 0.75 -16.76
CA ASP A 118 3.14 1.59 -17.96
C ASP A 118 2.95 0.78 -19.24
N ALA A 119 3.57 -0.40 -19.32
CA ALA A 119 3.44 -1.30 -20.47
C ALA A 119 2.03 -1.92 -20.59
N SER A 120 1.30 -2.05 -19.49
CA SER A 120 -0.05 -2.61 -19.48
C SER A 120 -1.11 -1.64 -20.01
N GLY A 121 -0.85 -0.33 -19.93
CA GLY A 121 -1.82 0.73 -20.26
C GLY A 121 -2.89 0.95 -19.19
N PHE A 122 -2.83 0.28 -18.04
CA PHE A 122 -3.71 0.53 -16.90
C PHE A 122 -3.24 1.72 -16.06
N ASP A 123 -4.20 2.45 -15.51
CA ASP A 123 -3.96 3.53 -14.56
C ASP A 123 -3.95 2.95 -13.13
N ILE A 124 -2.76 2.64 -12.63
CA ILE A 124 -2.55 1.97 -11.35
C ILE A 124 -1.51 2.75 -10.54
N ASP A 125 -1.88 3.06 -9.30
CA ASP A 125 -0.99 3.71 -8.33
C ASP A 125 0.06 2.72 -7.79
N ILE A 126 1.21 3.24 -7.40
CA ILE A 126 2.24 2.50 -6.66
C ILE A 126 2.41 3.10 -5.28
N GLU A 127 2.01 2.32 -4.28
CA GLU A 127 2.24 2.62 -2.89
C GLU A 127 3.58 2.05 -2.40
N VAL A 128 4.22 2.75 -1.47
CA VAL A 128 5.43 2.31 -0.80
C VAL A 128 5.22 2.39 0.72
N ASP A 129 5.35 1.24 1.40
CA ASP A 129 5.24 1.15 2.87
C ASP A 129 6.51 0.56 3.49
N GLY A 130 7.02 1.29 4.49
CA GLY A 130 8.13 0.89 5.33
C GLY A 130 9.32 1.83 5.26
N GLY A 131 9.61 2.54 6.35
CA GLY A 131 10.80 3.40 6.44
C GLY A 131 10.73 4.68 5.60
N ILE A 132 9.54 5.12 5.17
CA ILE A 132 9.35 6.42 4.51
C ILE A 132 9.64 7.57 5.49
N SER A 133 10.47 8.51 5.03
CA SER A 133 10.89 9.72 5.72
C SER A 133 11.37 10.76 4.69
N THR A 134 11.73 11.97 5.14
CA THR A 134 12.35 12.99 4.29
C THR A 134 13.67 12.54 3.65
N LYS A 135 14.30 11.49 4.16
CA LYS A 135 15.54 10.91 3.60
C LYS A 135 15.30 9.86 2.51
N THR A 136 14.09 9.28 2.45
CA THR A 136 13.81 8.08 1.63
C THR A 136 12.69 8.30 0.62
N ILE A 137 11.75 9.22 0.89
CA ILE A 137 10.59 9.46 0.03
C ILE A 137 10.98 9.92 -1.38
N GLY A 138 12.05 10.74 -1.52
CA GLY A 138 12.53 11.18 -2.82
C GLY A 138 13.04 10.04 -3.70
N ALA A 139 13.80 9.10 -3.12
CA ALA A 139 14.28 7.92 -3.85
C ALA A 139 13.13 6.98 -4.24
N ALA A 140 12.18 6.75 -3.32
CA ALA A 140 10.96 5.98 -3.61
C ALA A 140 10.12 6.61 -4.73
N ARG A 141 9.99 7.95 -4.73
CA ARG A 141 9.30 8.72 -5.77
C ARG A 141 9.99 8.60 -7.12
N ALA A 142 11.31 8.77 -7.17
CA ALA A 142 12.13 8.64 -8.37
C ALA A 142 12.19 7.20 -8.92
N ALA A 143 11.91 6.21 -8.07
CA ALA A 143 11.74 4.82 -8.47
C ALA A 143 10.39 4.54 -9.13
N GLY A 144 9.37 5.39 -8.91
CA GLY A 144 8.05 5.28 -9.52
C GLY A 144 6.88 5.22 -8.54
N GLY A 145 7.14 5.20 -7.22
CA GLY A 145 6.10 5.30 -6.20
C GLY A 145 5.40 6.66 -6.23
N ASN A 146 4.11 6.70 -5.95
CA ASN A 146 3.32 7.94 -5.90
C ASN A 146 2.34 8.00 -4.71
N VAL A 147 2.17 6.90 -3.98
CA VAL A 147 1.48 6.85 -2.68
C VAL A 147 2.50 6.39 -1.62
N PHE A 148 2.48 7.00 -0.43
CA PHE A 148 3.53 6.77 0.57
C PHE A 148 2.96 6.61 1.97
N VAL A 149 3.22 5.46 2.58
CA VAL A 149 2.82 5.17 3.96
C VAL A 149 3.93 5.56 4.92
N ALA A 150 3.62 6.46 5.85
CA ALA A 150 4.57 6.95 6.85
C ALA A 150 3.98 6.89 8.26
N GLY A 151 4.47 5.98 9.09
CA GLY A 151 4.10 5.90 10.51
C GLY A 151 4.99 6.75 11.41
N THR A 152 6.15 6.21 11.77
CA THR A 152 7.11 6.83 12.72
C THR A 152 7.52 8.24 12.31
N ALA A 153 7.76 8.49 11.03
CA ALA A 153 8.16 9.82 10.53
C ALA A 153 7.08 10.89 10.75
N LEU A 154 5.80 10.52 10.76
CA LEU A 154 4.70 11.44 11.04
C LEU A 154 4.47 11.58 12.55
N PHE A 155 4.21 10.48 13.24
CA PHE A 155 3.72 10.50 14.62
C PHE A 155 4.79 10.86 15.67
N HIS A 156 6.09 10.73 15.34
CA HIS A 156 7.19 11.14 16.24
C HIS A 156 7.82 12.47 15.85
N HIS A 157 7.27 13.18 14.85
CA HIS A 157 7.85 14.45 14.42
C HIS A 157 7.69 15.53 15.49
N PRO A 158 8.78 16.22 15.91
CA PRO A 158 8.71 17.21 17.00
C PRO A 158 7.86 18.43 16.65
N GLY A 159 7.72 18.74 15.35
CA GLY A 159 6.86 19.81 14.84
C GLY A 159 5.38 19.41 14.64
N GLY A 160 4.99 18.21 15.02
CA GLY A 160 3.63 17.68 14.83
C GLY A 160 3.31 17.23 13.40
N LEU A 161 2.12 16.63 13.23
CA LEU A 161 1.69 15.98 11.99
C LEU A 161 1.67 16.90 10.77
N ALA A 162 1.16 18.14 10.93
CA ALA A 162 1.05 19.08 9.82
C ALA A 162 2.42 19.42 9.22
N THR A 163 3.41 19.69 10.07
CA THR A 163 4.79 19.96 9.67
C THR A 163 5.41 18.74 9.00
N ALA A 164 5.23 17.54 9.59
CA ALA A 164 5.77 16.30 9.04
C ALA A 164 5.24 16.01 7.63
N VAL A 165 3.92 16.18 7.41
CA VAL A 165 3.31 16.00 6.08
C VAL A 165 3.84 17.03 5.08
N ALA A 166 3.96 18.29 5.48
CA ALA A 166 4.46 19.35 4.61
C ALA A 166 5.90 19.08 4.15
N GLU A 167 6.77 18.65 5.06
CA GLU A 167 8.17 18.33 4.74
C GLU A 167 8.28 17.10 3.81
N LEU A 168 7.50 16.04 4.07
CA LEU A 168 7.48 14.86 3.19
C LEU A 168 7.01 15.22 1.78
N ARG A 169 5.94 16.03 1.67
CA ARG A 169 5.44 16.49 0.37
C ARG A 169 6.47 17.33 -0.37
N ALA A 170 7.11 18.28 0.29
CA ALA A 170 8.14 19.12 -0.33
C ALA A 170 9.30 18.30 -0.91
N VAL A 171 9.75 17.25 -0.21
CA VAL A 171 10.78 16.34 -0.74
C VAL A 171 10.25 15.51 -1.90
N ALA A 172 9.03 14.97 -1.80
CA ALA A 172 8.46 14.13 -2.86
C ALA A 172 8.15 14.91 -4.15
N GLU A 173 7.73 16.18 -4.04
CA GLU A 173 7.38 17.03 -5.18
C GLU A 173 8.61 17.58 -5.92
N THR A 174 9.78 17.55 -5.30
CA THR A 174 11.05 18.02 -5.88
C THR A 174 11.96 16.91 -6.40
N ALA A 175 11.53 15.65 -6.26
CA ALA A 175 12.28 14.45 -6.63
C ALA A 175 12.03 13.97 -8.07
#